data_AF-A0A381T044-F1
#
_entry.id   AF-A0A381T044-F1
#
_cell.length_a   1.000
_cell.length_b   1.000
_cell.length_c   1.000
_cell.angle_alpha   90.00
_cell.angle_beta   90.00
_cell.angle_gamma   90.00
#
_symmetry.space_group_name_H-M   'P 1'
#
loop_
_entity.id
_entity.type
_entity.pdbx_description
1 polymer ?
#
loop_
_entity_poly.entity_id
_entity_poly.type
_entity_poly.pdbx_seq_one_letter_code
_entity_poly.pdbx_strand_id
1 'polypeptide(L)' 'MIKITNINVDDVRFPTSKDLTGSDAIHTDPDYSA' A
#
# COMPACT_ATOMS: atom_id res chain seq x y z
N MET A 1 31.83 13.89 4.16
CA MET A 1 30.82 13.32 5.08
C MET A 1 29.48 13.38 4.38
N ILE A 2 28.79 12.26 4.19
CA ILE A 2 27.44 12.25 3.60
C ILE A 2 26.43 12.52 4.72
N LYS A 3 25.46 13.40 4.46
CA LYS A 3 24.31 13.67 5.33
C LYS A 3 23.03 13.42 4.54
N ILE A 4 22.08 12.73 5.14
CA ILE A 4 20.70 12.70 4.64
C ILE A 4 20.10 14.07 4.89
N THR A 5 19.65 14.75 3.83
CA THR A 5 19.16 16.13 3.89
C THR A 5 17.64 16.22 3.86
N ASN A 6 16.95 15.17 3.43
CA ASN A 6 15.49 15.12 3.40
C ASN A 6 14.97 13.66 3.32
N ILE A 7 13.71 13.47 3.71
CA ILE A 7 12.92 12.25 3.53
C ILE A 7 11.51 12.69 3.08
N ASN A 8 11.00 12.09 2.01
CA ASN A 8 9.60 12.25 1.59
C ASN A 8 8.84 10.95 1.91
N VAL A 9 7.57 11.08 2.28
CA VAL A 9 6.68 9.96 2.61
C VAL A 9 5.34 10.20 1.94
N ASP A 10 4.86 9.19 1.22
CA ASP A 10 3.57 9.19 0.55
C ASP A 10 2.75 7.98 1.03
N ASP A 11 1.46 8.15 1.32
CA ASP A 11 0.51 7.03 1.52
C ASP A 11 -0.09 6.67 0.16
N VAL A 12 0.35 5.54 -0.39
CA VAL A 12 -0.09 5.04 -1.69
C VAL A 12 -0.85 3.75 -1.50
N ARG A 13 -2.06 3.69 -2.06
CA ARG A 13 -2.91 2.48 -2.05
C ARG A 13 -3.43 2.16 -3.43
N PHE A 14 -3.54 0.87 -3.70
CA PHE A 14 -4.06 0.32 -4.94
C PHE A 14 -5.47 -0.24 -4.71
N PRO A 15 -6.43 0.01 -5.62
CA PRO A 15 -7.82 -0.40 -5.46
C PRO A 15 -8.01 -1.89 -5.80
N THR A 16 -7.25 -2.77 -5.14
CA THR A 16 -7.26 -4.22 -5.37
C THR A 16 -8.60 -4.87 -5.00
N SER A 17 -9.39 -4.21 -4.15
CA SER A 17 -10.75 -4.62 -3.81
C SER A 17 -11.68 -4.74 -5.02
N LYS A 18 -11.46 -3.95 -6.08
CA LYS A 18 -12.29 -3.96 -7.29
C LYS A 18 -12.27 -5.28 -8.03
N ASP A 19 -11.11 -5.92 -8.04
CA ASP A 19 -10.88 -7.20 -8.72
C ASP A 19 -10.74 -8.35 -7.70
N LEU A 20 -10.99 -8.08 -6.41
CA LEU A 20 -10.85 -9.00 -5.28
C LEU A 20 -9.46 -9.65 -5.18
N THR A 21 -8.43 -8.91 -5.61
CA THR A 21 -7.06 -9.42 -5.56
C THR A 21 -6.60 -9.54 -4.12
N GLY A 22 -6.23 -10.76 -3.72
CA GLY A 22 -5.73 -11.03 -2.38
C GLY A 22 -6.82 -11.15 -1.31
N SER A 23 -8.08 -11.30 -1.70
CA SER A 23 -9.17 -11.58 -0.77
C SER A 23 -8.98 -12.95 -0.10
N ASP A 24 -9.27 -13.03 1.19
CA ASP A 24 -9.33 -14.29 1.94
C ASP A 24 -10.60 -14.35 2.82
N ALA A 25 -10.72 -15.38 3.66
CA ALA A 25 -11.89 -15.56 4.52
C ALA A 25 -12.06 -14.45 5.58
N ILE A 26 -11.01 -13.70 5.88
CA ILE A 26 -10.94 -12.66 6.89
C ILE A 26 -10.87 -11.27 6.25
N HIS A 27 -10.11 -11.11 5.16
CA HIS A 27 -9.92 -9.84 4.44
C HIS A 27 -10.63 -9.94 3.09
N THR A 28 -11.92 -9.63 3.05
CA THR A 28 -12.79 -9.91 1.90
C THR A 28 -12.58 -8.97 0.71
N ASP A 29 -12.17 -7.73 0.95
CA ASP A 29 -12.07 -6.65 -0.03
C ASP A 29 -10.88 -5.73 0.25
N PRO A 30 -9.64 -6.25 0.24
CA PRO A 30 -8.48 -5.46 0.64
C PRO A 30 -8.04 -4.46 -0.44
N ASP A 31 -7.59 -3.29 -0.01
CA ASP A 31 -6.83 -2.34 -0.81
C ASP A 31 -5.38 -2.29 -0.32
N TYR A 32 -4.44 -2.77 -1.16
CA TYR A 32 -3.04 -2.92 -0.78
C TYR A 32 -2.27 -1.61 -0.81
N SER A 33 -1.31 -1.46 0.10
CA SER A 33 -0.32 -0.37 0.15
C SER A 33 1.06 -0.87 -0.32
N ALA A 34 1.89 0.02 -0.88
CA ALA A 34 3.28 -0.28 -1.29
C ALA A 34 4.33 0.47 -0.45
#